data_AF-A0A918A6W1-F1
#
_entry.id   AF-A0A918A6W1-F1
#
_cell.length_a   1.000
_cell.length_b   1.000
_cell.length_c   1.000
_cell.angle_alpha   90.00
_cell.angle_beta   90.00
_cell.angle_gamma   90.00
#
_symmetry.space_group_name_H-M   'P 1'
#
loop_
_entity.id
_entity.type
_entity.pdbx_description
1 polymer ?
#
loop_
_entity_poly.entity_id
_entity_poly.type
_entity_poly.pdbx_seq_one_letter_code
_entity_poly.pdbx_strand_id
1 'polypeptide(L)' 'MRTGNLPEGVPHPKRSLGYQILRWGETYLVQPDGENTGDPWQFAPERKRHILWLYAIDDKGQ' A
#
# COMPACT_ATOMS: atom_id res chain seq x y z
N MET A 1 -13.54 8.39 2.87
CA MET A 1 -13.56 7.22 1.95
C MET A 1 -14.02 6.00 2.75
N ARG A 2 -15.09 5.31 2.33
CA ARG A 2 -15.53 4.06 2.97
C ARG A 2 -14.59 2.92 2.56
N THR A 3 -13.70 2.48 3.44
CA THR A 3 -12.84 1.28 3.31
C THR A 3 -13.48 0.03 3.93
N GLY A 4 -14.81 -0.08 3.87
CA GLY A 4 -15.57 -1.09 4.62
C GLY A 4 -15.61 -2.50 4.02
N ASN A 5 -15.18 -2.71 2.77
CA ASN A 5 -15.42 -3.97 2.06
C ASN A 5 -14.15 -4.76 1.68
N LEU A 6 -12.97 -4.34 2.14
CA LEU A 6 -11.75 -5.10 1.83
C LEU A 6 -11.63 -6.30 2.78
N PRO A 7 -11.31 -7.50 2.27
CA PRO A 7 -11.07 -8.66 3.12
C PRO A 7 -9.97 -8.41 4.14
N GLU A 8 -10.04 -9.10 5.28
CA GLU A 8 -9.00 -9.02 6.30
C GLU A 8 -7.65 -9.50 5.76
N GLY A 9 -6.56 -8.93 6.27
CA GLY A 9 -5.19 -9.28 5.86
C GLY A 9 -4.81 -8.77 4.47
N VAL A 10 -3.82 -9.42 3.87
CA VAL A 10 -3.29 -9.11 2.53
C VAL A 10 -3.74 -10.17 1.53
N PRO A 11 -3.94 -9.83 0.23
CA PRO A 11 -4.48 -10.78 -0.76
C PRO A 11 -3.60 -12.02 -0.96
N HIS A 12 -2.28 -11.81 -1.01
CA HIS A 12 -1.28 -12.87 -1.13
C HIS A 12 0.09 -12.33 -0.70
N PRO A 13 0.97 -13.14 -0.08
CA PRO A 13 2.29 -12.68 0.37
C PRO A 13 3.24 -12.22 -0.76
N LYS A 14 3.01 -12.68 -2.00
CA LYS A 14 3.89 -12.39 -3.14
C LYS A 14 3.18 -11.95 -4.43
N ARG A 15 1.85 -12.02 -4.48
CA ARG A 15 1.06 -11.78 -5.71
C ARG A 15 0.28 -10.48 -5.61
N SER A 16 1.04 -9.40 -5.54
CA SER A 16 0.50 -8.05 -5.64
C SER A 16 1.61 -7.14 -6.15
N LEU A 17 1.33 -6.32 -7.17
CA LEU A 17 2.25 -5.25 -7.59
C LEU A 17 2.29 -4.11 -6.56
N GLY A 18 1.38 -4.12 -5.59
CA GLY A 18 1.31 -3.15 -4.52
C GLY A 18 2.57 -3.14 -3.64
N TYR A 19 3.28 -4.26 -3.49
CA TYR A 19 4.52 -4.30 -2.70
C TYR A 19 5.61 -3.41 -3.30
N GLN A 20 5.73 -3.37 -4.63
CA GLN A 20 6.68 -2.49 -5.33
C GLN A 20 6.27 -1.03 -5.20
N ILE A 21 4.97 -0.73 -5.27
CA ILE A 21 4.43 0.62 -5.07
C ILE A 21 4.73 1.12 -3.66
N LEU A 22 4.48 0.28 -2.65
CA LEU A 22 4.75 0.62 -1.25
C LEU A 22 6.24 0.89 -1.04
N ARG A 23 7.11 -0.01 -1.51
CA ARG A 23 8.57 0.17 -1.41
C ARG A 23 9.02 1.45 -2.10
N TRP A 24 8.54 1.70 -3.32
CA TRP A 24 8.90 2.91 -4.05
C TRP A 24 8.45 4.16 -3.29
N GLY A 25 7.21 4.17 -2.80
CA GLY A 25 6.67 5.29 -2.04
C GLY A 25 7.47 5.58 -0.78
N GLU A 26 7.79 4.54 0.01
CA GLU A 26 8.58 4.66 1.24
C GLU A 26 10.04 5.05 0.99
N THR A 27 10.56 4.82 -0.22
CA THR A 27 11.94 5.17 -0.60
C THR A 27 12.05 6.60 -1.15
N TYR A 28 11.08 7.04 -1.93
CA TYR A 28 11.21 8.25 -2.75
C TYR A 28 10.24 9.38 -2.41
N LEU A 29 9.16 9.10 -1.67
CA LEU A 29 8.23 10.14 -1.25
C LEU A 29 8.62 10.71 0.11
N VAL A 30 8.33 12.00 0.28
CA VAL A 30 8.54 12.77 1.50
C VAL A 30 7.18 13.18 2.06
N GLN A 31 7.04 13.22 3.39
CA GLN A 31 5.84 13.71 4.04
C GLN A 31 5.64 15.20 3.73
N PRO A 32 4.50 15.57 3.13
CA PRO A 32 4.25 16.95 2.72
C PRO A 32 3.79 17.86 3.87
N ASP A 33 3.28 17.26 4.95
CA ASP A 33 2.64 17.95 6.06
C ASP A 33 2.66 17.14 7.38
N GLY A 34 2.24 17.80 8.47
CA GLY A 34 2.18 17.22 9.81
C GLY A 34 3.47 17.30 10.62
N GLU A 35 3.50 16.62 11.77
CA GLU A 35 4.63 16.67 12.72
C GLU A 35 5.94 16.10 12.14
N ASN A 36 5.84 15.18 11.17
CA ASN A 36 6.99 14.54 10.51
C ASN A 36 7.22 15.08 9.09
N THR A 37 6.82 16.33 8.82
CA THR A 37 7.04 16.97 7.51
C THR A 37 8.52 16.94 7.14
N GLY A 38 8.84 16.51 5.93
CA GLY A 38 10.23 16.37 5.46
C GLY A 38 10.83 14.98 5.67
N ASP A 39 10.22 14.13 6.50
CA ASP A 39 10.66 12.74 6.67
C ASP A 39 10.21 11.84 5.50
N PRO A 40 10.83 10.66 5.32
CA PRO A 40 10.35 9.67 4.37
C PRO A 40 8.89 9.30 4.61
N TRP A 41 8.14 9.12 3.53
CA TRP A 41 6.73 8.76 3.59
C TRP A 41 6.52 7.40 4.27
N GLN A 42 5.50 7.33 5.13
CA GLN A 42 5.09 6.10 5.80
C GLN A 42 3.60 5.86 5.58
N PHE A 43 3.26 4.73 4.97
CA PHE A 43 1.86 4.37 4.80
C PHE A 43 1.26 3.84 6.11
N ALA A 44 0.07 4.31 6.46
CA ALA A 44 -0.72 3.67 7.50
C ALA A 44 -1.05 2.22 7.12
N PRO A 45 -1.14 1.27 8.08
CA PRO A 45 -1.42 -0.14 7.79
C PRO A 45 -2.66 -0.37 6.91
N GLU A 46 -3.72 0.40 7.13
CA GLU A 46 -4.95 0.35 6.33
C GLU A 46 -4.72 0.78 4.88
N ARG A 47 -3.90 1.82 4.64
CA ARG A 47 -3.52 2.27 3.30
C ARG A 47 -2.63 1.24 2.61
N LYS A 48 -1.70 0.61 3.34
CA LYS A 48 -0.90 -0.53 2.81
C LYS A 48 -1.81 -1.65 2.34
N ARG A 49 -2.76 -2.08 3.19
CA ARG A 49 -3.74 -3.13 2.86
C ARG A 49 -4.55 -2.77 1.62
N HIS A 50 -5.05 -1.54 1.53
CA HIS A 50 -5.82 -1.10 0.38
C HIS A 50 -5.00 -1.16 -0.93
N ILE A 51 -3.76 -0.66 -0.92
CA ILE A 51 -2.87 -0.72 -2.09
C ILE A 51 -2.60 -2.18 -2.49
N LEU A 52 -2.36 -3.07 -1.52
CA LEU A 52 -2.08 -4.47 -1.82
C LEU A 52 -3.27 -5.16 -2.49
N TRP A 53 -4.49 -4.90 -2.03
CA TRP A 53 -5.72 -5.44 -2.65
C TRP A 53 -6.02 -4.81 -4.02
N LEU A 54 -5.78 -3.52 -4.18
CA LEU A 54 -6.00 -2.82 -5.46
C LEU A 54 -5.11 -3.37 -6.58
N TYR A 55 -3.91 -3.83 -6.23
CA TYR A 55 -2.93 -4.40 -7.17
C TYR A 55 -2.72 -5.90 -6.98
N ALA A 56 -3.69 -6.61 -6.39
CA ALA A 56 -3.64 -8.06 -6.28
C ALA A 56 -3.60 -8.70 -7.66
N ILE A 57 -2.88 -9.82 -7.78
CA ILE A 57 -2.74 -10.55 -9.04
C ILE A 57 -3.21 -11.99 -8.84
N ASP A 58 -4.04 -12.50 -9.76
CA ASP A 58 -4.50 -13.89 -9.75
C ASP A 58 -3.47 -14.89 -10.32
N ASP A 59 -3.84 -16.17 -10.41
CA ASP A 59 -2.97 -17.23 -10.96
C ASP A 59 -2.66 -17.04 -12.47
N LYS A 60 -3.43 -16.21 -13.17
CA LYS A 60 -3.27 -15.92 -14.60
C LYS A 60 -2.49 -14.63 -14.85
N GLY A 61 -2.11 -13.91 -13.79
CA GLY A 61 -1.40 -12.64 -13.93
C GLY A 61 -2.32 -11.43 -14.13
N GLN A 62 -3.63 -11.58 -13.87
CA GLN A 62 -4.64 -10.52 -14.02
C GLN A 62 -4.91 -9.80 -12.70
#